data_AF-A0A0Q6Z364-F1
#
_entry.id   AF-A0A0Q6Z364-F1
#
_cell.length_a   1.000
_cell.length_b   1.000
_cell.length_c   1.000
_cell.angle_alpha   90.00
_cell.angle_beta   90.00
_cell.angle_gamma   90.00
#
_symmetry.space_group_name_H-M   'P 1'
#
loop_
_entity.id
_entity.type
_entity.pdbx_description
1 polymer ?
#
loop_
_entity_poly.entity_id
_entity_poly.type
_entity_poly.pdbx_seq_one_letter_code
_entity_poly.pdbx_strand_id
1 'polypeptide(L)'
;MGFAYRKQIPGKADINETFSKKNLTRTKKLYEKLAKSGQYRFGDLTASFCGLDQNQENVWLKEVADFYPPDVQREIIRTIDAALLHKDDKGAEVPVPVEFRWGGELSDGKTQGIRATYDPSGPSYLIEIVGYPSPLRSLLSARGAGDAEEAD
;
A
#
# COMPACT_ATOMS: atom_id res chain seq x y z
N MET A 1 -16.53 -8.70 19.97
CA MET A 1 -15.36 -7.79 20.04
C MET A 1 -15.30 -6.99 18.75
N GLY A 2 -15.86 -5.78 18.72
CA GLY A 2 -16.04 -5.06 17.46
C GLY A 2 -16.10 -3.57 17.69
N PHE A 3 -15.63 -2.79 16.71
CA PHE A 3 -15.68 -1.33 16.58
C PHE A 3 -14.50 -0.51 17.14
N ALA A 4 -13.90 -0.79 18.31
CA ALA A 4 -12.82 0.06 18.84
C ALA A 4 -11.47 -0.07 18.08
N TYR A 5 -11.06 -1.30 17.75
CA TYR A 5 -9.82 -1.57 17.00
C TYR A 5 -9.87 -1.10 15.54
N ARG A 6 -11.08 -0.95 14.97
CA ARG A 6 -11.30 -0.56 13.56
C ARG A 6 -10.87 0.88 13.25
N LYS A 7 -10.69 1.72 14.27
CA LYS A 7 -10.18 3.10 14.10
C LYS A 7 -8.64 3.18 14.09
N GLN A 8 -7.95 2.06 14.27
CA GLN A 8 -6.51 2.00 14.52
C GLN A 8 -5.74 1.14 13.50
N ILE A 9 -6.39 0.73 12.40
CA ILE A 9 -5.76 -0.03 11.32
C ILE A 9 -5.85 0.76 10.00
N PRO A 10 -4.89 0.61 9.08
CA PRO A 10 -4.87 1.37 7.82
C PRO A 10 -6.11 1.14 6.95
N GLY A 11 -6.51 2.18 6.21
CA GLY A 11 -7.59 2.14 5.23
C GLY A 11 -7.11 2.48 3.81
N LYS A 12 -8.06 2.58 2.87
CA LYS A 12 -7.77 2.96 1.47
C LYS A 12 -6.90 4.22 1.34
N ALA A 13 -7.19 5.24 2.15
CA ALA A 13 -6.48 6.51 2.10
C ALA A 13 -5.01 6.35 2.53
N ASP A 14 -4.78 5.64 3.63
CA ASP A 14 -3.44 5.39 4.19
C ASP A 14 -2.58 4.55 3.24
N ILE A 15 -3.17 3.55 2.57
CA ILE A 15 -2.48 2.78 1.52
C ILE A 15 -2.05 3.71 0.39
N ASN A 16 -2.97 4.50 -0.16
CA ASN A 16 -2.63 5.44 -1.24
C ASN A 16 -1.61 6.50 -0.80
N GLU A 17 -1.71 6.98 0.44
CA GLU A 17 -0.77 7.92 1.01
C GLU A 17 0.64 7.33 1.13
N THR A 18 0.75 6.06 1.57
CA THR A 18 2.01 5.31 1.66
C THR A 18 2.74 5.30 0.31
N PHE A 19 2.02 5.10 -0.80
CA PHE A 19 2.61 5.00 -2.14
C PHE A 19 2.50 6.29 -2.96
N SER A 20 2.09 7.39 -2.33
CA SER A 20 2.00 8.69 -2.98
C SER A 20 3.38 9.27 -3.28
N LYS A 21 3.46 10.13 -4.30
CA LYS A 21 4.71 10.79 -4.74
C LYS A 21 5.48 11.47 -3.58
N LYS A 22 4.77 12.03 -2.61
CA LYS A 22 5.35 12.73 -1.45
C LYS A 22 6.09 11.78 -0.49
N ASN A 23 5.64 10.52 -0.42
CA ASN A 23 6.10 9.54 0.55
C ASN A 23 7.02 8.47 -0.05
N LEU A 24 7.21 8.44 -1.37
CA LEU A 24 8.00 7.41 -2.06
C LEU A 24 9.41 7.21 -1.50
N THR A 25 10.13 8.28 -1.18
CA THR A 25 11.47 8.17 -0.61
C THR A 25 11.45 7.46 0.76
N ARG A 26 10.45 7.75 1.60
CA ARG A 26 10.27 7.09 2.89
C ARG A 26 9.86 5.63 2.68
N THR A 27 8.92 5.39 1.79
CA THR A 27 8.40 4.04 1.48
C THR A 27 9.48 3.15 0.87
N LYS A 28 10.34 3.67 -0.02
CA LYS A 28 11.51 2.95 -0.55
C LYS A 28 12.50 2.57 0.56
N LYS A 29 12.78 3.46 1.52
CA LYS A 29 13.64 3.13 2.66
C LYS A 29 13.04 2.04 3.55
N LEU A 30 11.73 2.06 3.78
CA LEU A 30 11.03 1.00 4.52
C LEU A 30 11.09 -0.33 3.76
N TYR A 31 10.87 -0.27 2.45
CA TYR A 31 10.99 -1.41 1.55
C TYR A 31 12.39 -2.05 1.61
N GLU A 32 13.45 -1.27 1.48
CA GLU A 32 14.82 -1.79 1.55
C GLU A 32 15.14 -2.45 2.90
N LYS A 33 14.54 -1.96 4.00
CA LYS A 33 14.67 -2.59 5.32
C LYS A 33 13.94 -3.93 5.37
N LEU A 34 12.70 -3.98 4.87
CA LEU A 34 11.88 -5.19 4.85
C LEU A 34 12.45 -6.25 3.89
N ALA A 35 12.88 -5.84 2.69
CA ALA A 35 13.49 -6.72 1.70
C ALA A 35 14.80 -7.35 2.22
N LYS A 36 15.59 -6.64 3.04
CA LYS A 36 16.76 -7.20 3.73
C LYS A 36 16.41 -8.24 4.79
N SER A 37 15.21 -8.18 5.37
CA SER A 37 14.72 -9.18 6.33
C SER A 37 14.08 -10.41 5.67
N GLY A 38 13.89 -10.41 4.35
CA GLY A 38 13.34 -11.53 3.59
C GLY A 38 12.08 -11.15 2.80
N GLN A 39 11.14 -12.10 2.69
CA GLN A 39 9.83 -11.84 2.05
C GLN A 39 8.95 -11.01 2.99
N TYR A 40 8.50 -9.86 2.49
CA TYR A 40 7.47 -9.05 3.16
C TYR A 40 6.09 -9.37 2.56
N ARG A 41 5.06 -9.20 3.36
CA ARG A 41 3.66 -9.44 3.02
C ARG A 41 3.00 -8.15 2.52
N PHE A 42 1.93 -8.31 1.76
CA PHE A 42 1.07 -7.18 1.44
C PHE A 42 0.53 -6.60 2.76
N GLY A 43 0.69 -5.30 2.94
CA GLY A 43 0.32 -4.59 4.18
C GLY A 43 1.50 -4.26 5.10
N ASP A 44 2.66 -4.93 5.02
CA ASP A 44 3.81 -4.67 5.91
C ASP A 44 4.37 -3.25 5.71
N LEU A 45 4.44 -2.79 4.45
CA LEU A 45 4.87 -1.43 4.11
C LEU A 45 3.93 -0.37 4.69
N THR A 46 2.62 -0.58 4.55
CA THR A 46 1.61 0.33 5.10
C THR A 46 1.62 0.32 6.62
N ALA A 47 1.77 -0.86 7.25
CA ALA A 47 1.90 -0.97 8.71
C ALA A 47 3.10 -0.19 9.25
N SER A 48 4.26 -0.39 8.61
CA SER A 48 5.50 0.31 8.95
C SER A 48 5.40 1.82 8.70
N PHE A 49 4.71 2.23 7.63
CA PHE A 49 4.49 3.64 7.30
C PHE A 49 3.59 4.33 8.34
N CYS A 50 2.48 3.68 8.71
CA CYS A 50 1.54 4.18 9.72
C CYS A 50 2.07 4.08 11.16
N GLY A 51 3.20 3.41 11.38
CA GLY A 51 3.79 3.23 12.71
C GLY A 51 2.90 2.42 13.64
N LEU A 52 2.26 1.37 13.11
CA LEU A 52 1.41 0.50 13.90
C LEU A 52 2.22 -0.20 15.00
N ASP A 53 1.62 -0.38 16.17
CA ASP A 53 2.18 -1.27 17.18
C ASP A 53 1.99 -2.75 16.78
N GLN A 54 2.66 -3.66 17.50
CA GLN A 54 2.63 -5.10 17.17
C GLN A 54 1.23 -5.71 17.19
N ASN A 55 0.33 -5.24 18.06
CA ASN A 55 -1.05 -5.74 18.10
C ASN A 55 -1.86 -5.23 16.91
N GLN A 56 -1.71 -3.95 16.57
CA GLN A 56 -2.35 -3.33 15.41
C GLN A 56 -1.84 -3.93 14.10
N GLU A 57 -0.54 -4.16 13.98
CA GLU A 57 0.08 -4.81 12.83
C GLU A 57 -0.48 -6.23 12.64
N ASN A 58 -0.55 -7.04 13.70
CA ASN A 58 -1.11 -8.38 13.62
C ASN A 58 -2.58 -8.39 13.17
N VAL A 59 -3.39 -7.46 13.67
CA VAL A 59 -4.80 -7.32 13.25
C VAL A 59 -4.88 -6.88 11.78
N TRP A 60 -4.10 -5.87 11.40
CA TRP A 60 -4.05 -5.36 10.04
C TRP A 60 -3.65 -6.44 9.03
N LEU A 61 -2.55 -7.14 9.28
CA LEU A 61 -2.05 -8.17 8.37
C LEU A 61 -2.98 -9.37 8.30
N LYS A 62 -3.68 -9.68 9.39
CA LYS A 62 -4.75 -10.69 9.37
C LYS A 62 -5.92 -10.25 8.49
N GLU A 63 -6.40 -9.01 8.63
CA GLU A 63 -7.49 -8.50 7.77
C GLU A 63 -7.09 -8.49 6.30
N VAL A 64 -5.86 -8.06 5.98
CA VAL A 64 -5.34 -8.09 4.60
C VAL A 64 -5.28 -9.53 4.07
N ALA A 65 -4.84 -10.48 4.89
CA ALA A 65 -4.81 -11.89 4.52
C ALA A 65 -6.21 -12.50 4.31
N ASP A 66 -7.19 -12.08 5.11
CA ASP A 66 -8.58 -12.52 5.01
C ASP A 66 -9.29 -11.92 3.78
N PHE A 67 -8.93 -10.68 3.38
CA PHE A 67 -9.53 -9.99 2.25
C PHE A 67 -8.98 -10.42 0.89
N TYR A 68 -7.68 -10.69 0.80
CA TYR A 68 -7.01 -10.93 -0.47
C TYR A 68 -6.35 -12.29 -0.48
N PRO A 69 -6.68 -13.17 -1.44
CA PRO A 69 -6.02 -14.46 -1.55
C PRO A 69 -4.53 -14.30 -1.93
N PRO A 70 -3.68 -15.30 -1.66
CA PRO A 70 -2.23 -15.20 -1.84
C PRO A 70 -1.78 -14.76 -3.23
N ASP A 71 -2.45 -15.20 -4.30
CA ASP A 71 -2.09 -14.83 -5.67
C ASP A 71 -2.37 -13.36 -5.97
N VAL A 72 -3.46 -12.81 -5.40
CA VAL A 72 -3.80 -11.39 -5.48
C VAL A 72 -2.77 -10.55 -4.74
N GLN A 73 -2.40 -10.97 -3.51
CA GLN A 73 -1.35 -10.29 -2.76
C GLN A 73 0.00 -10.31 -3.50
N ARG A 74 0.35 -11.44 -4.11
CA ARG A 74 1.59 -11.57 -4.88
C ARG A 74 1.63 -10.60 -6.07
N GLU A 75 0.53 -10.43 -6.79
CA GLU A 75 0.47 -9.49 -7.92
C GLU A 75 0.55 -8.02 -7.47
N ILE A 76 -0.05 -7.68 -6.32
CA ILE A 76 0.12 -6.36 -5.70
C ILE A 76 1.59 -6.13 -5.34
N ILE A 77 2.20 -7.06 -4.62
CA ILE A 77 3.61 -6.97 -4.19
C ILE A 77 4.51 -6.79 -5.41
N ARG A 78 4.34 -7.61 -6.44
CA ARG A 78 5.10 -7.52 -7.69
C ARG A 78 4.99 -6.14 -8.34
N THR A 79 3.80 -5.55 -8.33
CA THR A 79 3.59 -4.21 -8.90
C THR A 79 4.23 -3.12 -8.03
N ILE A 80 4.13 -3.24 -6.70
CA ILE A 80 4.81 -2.35 -5.76
C ILE A 80 6.33 -2.44 -5.93
N ASP A 81 6.89 -3.64 -6.06
CA ASP A 81 8.32 -3.86 -6.33
C ASP A 81 8.73 -3.15 -7.62
N ALA A 82 7.98 -3.35 -8.70
CA ALA A 82 8.22 -2.71 -9.99
C ALA A 82 8.14 -1.18 -9.91
N ALA A 83 7.29 -0.65 -9.04
CA ALA A 83 7.16 0.79 -8.81
C ALA A 83 8.32 1.37 -7.98
N LEU A 84 8.71 0.70 -6.90
CA LEU A 84 9.77 1.17 -5.99
C LEU A 84 11.18 0.97 -6.56
N LEU A 85 11.36 -0.04 -7.40
CA LEU A 85 12.60 -0.37 -8.10
C LEU A 85 12.60 0.09 -9.56
N HIS A 86 11.67 0.96 -9.95
CA HIS A 86 11.62 1.52 -11.29
C HIS A 86 12.95 2.20 -11.64
N LYS A 87 13.44 1.94 -12.85
CA LYS A 87 14.68 2.52 -13.38
C LYS A 87 14.34 3.43 -14.55
N ASP A 88 14.96 4.61 -14.56
CA ASP A 88 14.86 5.54 -15.68
C ASP A 88 15.68 5.05 -16.89
N ASP A 89 15.63 5.80 -18.00
CA ASP A 89 16.38 5.48 -19.23
C ASP A 89 17.91 5.44 -19.03
N LYS A 90 18.40 5.99 -17.92
CA LYS A 90 19.83 5.99 -17.54
C LYS A 90 20.18 4.83 -16.61
N GLY A 91 19.21 3.99 -16.26
CA GLY A 91 19.36 2.87 -15.34
C GLY A 91 19.38 3.27 -13.86
N ALA A 92 19.11 4.55 -13.54
CA ALA A 92 19.03 5.03 -12.16
C ALA A 92 17.68 4.67 -11.55
N GLU A 93 17.68 4.22 -10.30
CA GLU A 93 16.43 3.85 -9.62
C GLU A 93 15.64 5.09 -9.18
N VAL A 94 14.57 5.37 -9.91
CA VAL A 94 13.64 6.47 -9.67
C VAL A 94 12.28 5.86 -9.32
N PRO A 95 11.94 5.69 -8.02
CA PRO A 95 10.67 5.09 -7.64
C PRO A 95 9.50 5.91 -8.17
N VAL A 96 8.45 5.22 -8.61
CA VAL A 96 7.24 5.81 -9.16
C VAL A 96 6.05 5.60 -8.22
N PRO A 97 5.08 6.53 -8.16
CA PRO A 97 3.91 6.40 -7.30
C PRO A 97 2.99 5.26 -7.73
N VAL A 98 2.26 4.71 -6.76
CA VAL A 98 1.23 3.70 -6.98
C VAL A 98 -0.09 4.21 -6.43
N GLU A 99 -1.12 4.24 -7.28
CA GLU A 99 -2.50 4.50 -6.88
C GLU A 99 -3.26 3.18 -6.75
N PHE A 100 -4.03 3.03 -5.67
CA PHE A 100 -4.89 1.89 -5.43
C PHE A 100 -6.36 2.28 -5.56
N ARG A 101 -7.07 1.57 -6.43
CA ARG A 101 -8.52 1.67 -6.61
C ARG A 101 -9.19 0.34 -6.28
N TRP A 102 -10.36 0.44 -5.68
CA TRP A 102 -11.20 -0.70 -5.35
C TRP A 102 -12.51 -0.55 -6.12
N GLY A 103 -12.97 -1.63 -6.72
CA GLY A 103 -14.11 -1.64 -7.64
C GLY A 103 -13.69 -1.58 -9.10
N GLY A 104 -14.69 -1.53 -9.99
CA GLY A 104 -14.52 -1.68 -11.43
C GLY A 104 -15.00 -3.04 -11.92
N GLU A 105 -14.74 -3.32 -13.19
CA GLU A 105 -15.10 -4.57 -13.87
C GLU A 105 -13.88 -5.10 -14.64
N LEU A 106 -13.70 -6.41 -14.67
CA LEU A 106 -12.66 -7.05 -15.46
C LEU A 106 -13.23 -7.40 -16.84
N SER A 107 -12.47 -7.11 -17.89
CA SER A 107 -12.88 -7.28 -19.29
C SER A 107 -13.17 -8.73 -19.70
N ASP A 108 -12.72 -9.72 -18.91
CA ASP A 108 -12.80 -11.15 -19.23
C ASP A 108 -14.00 -11.86 -18.58
N GLY A 109 -15.03 -11.12 -18.15
CA GLY A 109 -16.19 -11.69 -17.44
C GLY A 109 -15.86 -12.23 -16.04
N LYS A 110 -14.64 -11.96 -15.54
CA LYS A 110 -14.23 -12.28 -14.17
C LYS A 110 -14.82 -11.25 -13.21
N THR A 111 -15.37 -11.73 -12.10
CA THR A 111 -15.94 -10.87 -11.05
C THR A 111 -14.90 -10.44 -10.02
N GLN A 112 -13.72 -11.09 -9.99
CA GLN A 112 -12.67 -10.83 -9.01
C GLN A 112 -11.28 -10.89 -9.64
N GLY A 113 -10.37 -10.00 -9.22
CA GLY A 113 -8.98 -9.99 -9.68
C GLY A 113 -8.28 -8.65 -9.48
N ILE A 114 -7.08 -8.54 -10.04
CA ILE A 114 -6.30 -7.30 -10.05
C ILE A 114 -5.91 -6.92 -11.47
N ARG A 115 -5.99 -5.62 -11.74
CA ARG A 115 -5.46 -5.01 -12.95
C ARG A 115 -4.42 -3.96 -12.56
N ALA A 116 -3.19 -4.15 -13.03
CA ALA A 116 -2.12 -3.18 -12.88
C ALA A 116 -1.86 -2.48 -14.22
N THR A 117 -1.93 -1.15 -14.24
CA THR A 117 -1.68 -0.34 -15.44
C THR A 117 -0.54 0.63 -15.15
N TYR A 118 0.41 0.77 -16.09
CA TYR A 118 1.50 1.74 -16.00
C TYR A 118 1.23 2.91 -16.96
N ASP A 119 1.27 4.15 -16.47
CA ASP A 119 1.27 5.35 -17.32
C ASP A 119 2.71 5.85 -17.50
N PRO A 120 3.31 5.75 -18.70
CA PRO A 120 4.65 6.26 -18.96
C PRO A 120 4.70 7.79 -19.07
N SER A 121 3.58 8.47 -19.30
CA SER A 121 3.55 9.93 -19.53
C SER A 121 3.65 10.70 -18.21
N GLY A 122 2.93 10.24 -17.18
CA GLY A 122 3.17 10.57 -15.78
C GLY A 122 3.59 9.30 -15.05
N PRO A 123 4.90 8.95 -15.01
CA PRO A 123 5.39 7.64 -14.59
C PRO A 123 4.76 7.25 -13.25
N SER A 124 3.81 6.33 -13.30
CA SER A 124 2.99 5.90 -12.17
C SER A 124 2.29 4.58 -12.48
N TYR A 125 1.99 3.81 -11.42
CA TYR A 125 1.17 2.61 -11.53
C TYR A 125 -0.22 2.85 -10.94
N LEU A 126 -1.22 2.26 -11.56
CA LEU A 126 -2.57 2.13 -11.03
C LEU A 126 -2.87 0.65 -10.79
N ILE A 127 -3.16 0.29 -9.54
CA ILE A 127 -3.61 -1.03 -9.13
C ILE A 127 -5.11 -0.97 -8.86
N GLU A 128 -5.89 -1.63 -9.70
CA GLU A 128 -7.32 -1.80 -9.53
C GLU A 128 -7.61 -3.19 -8.95
N ILE A 129 -8.23 -3.20 -7.77
CA ILE A 129 -8.63 -4.39 -7.04
C ILE A 129 -10.14 -4.57 -7.23
N VAL A 130 -10.52 -5.54 -8.05
CA VAL A 130 -11.91 -5.78 -8.46
C VAL A 130 -12.47 -6.96 -7.69
N GLY A 131 -13.70 -6.81 -7.16
CA GLY A 131 -14.43 -7.89 -6.50
C GLY A 131 -13.91 -8.32 -5.12
N TYR A 132 -12.96 -7.57 -4.55
CA TYR A 132 -12.47 -7.74 -3.18
C TYR A 132 -12.87 -6.54 -2.30
N PRO A 133 -13.09 -6.74 -0.99
CA PRO A 133 -13.43 -5.66 -0.09
C PRO A 133 -12.29 -4.65 0.01
N SER A 134 -12.64 -3.36 0.04
CA SER A 134 -11.68 -2.32 0.38
C SER A 134 -11.44 -2.28 1.88
N PRO A 135 -10.21 -2.04 2.36
CA PRO A 135 -9.97 -1.82 3.77
C PRO A 135 -10.72 -0.55 4.19
N LEU A 136 -11.56 -0.69 5.22
CA LEU A 136 -12.50 0.35 5.65
C LEU A 136 -11.74 1.62 6.05
N ARG A 137 -12.40 2.79 5.90
CA ARG A 137 -11.82 4.12 6.19
C ARG A 137 -11.14 4.13 7.57
N SER A 138 -9.84 4.38 7.58
CA SER A 138 -9.10 4.72 8.79
C SER A 138 -9.08 6.23 9.03
N LEU A 139 -8.87 6.63 10.28
CA LEU A 139 -8.59 8.01 10.69
C LEU A 139 -7.07 8.23 10.93
N LEU A 140 -6.22 7.27 10.56
CA LEU A 140 -4.78 7.29 10.86
C LEU A 140 -3.97 8.29 10.00
N SER A 141 -4.40 8.59 8.77
CA SER A 141 -3.81 9.66 7.93
C SER A 141 -3.73 11.03 8.62
N ALA A 142 -4.41 11.25 9.75
CA ALA A 142 -4.30 12.49 10.52
C ALA A 142 -3.09 12.55 11.49
N ARG A 143 -2.36 11.44 11.73
CA ARG A 143 -1.23 11.40 12.69
C ARG A 143 0.15 11.49 12.05
N GLY A 144 0.27 11.36 10.72
CA GLY A 144 1.54 11.43 10.00
C GLY A 144 1.93 12.80 9.46
N ALA A 145 1.08 13.82 9.64
CA ALA A 145 1.22 15.16 9.06
C ALA A 145 1.35 16.27 10.13
N GLY A 146 1.95 15.96 11.29
CA GLY A 146 2.06 16.89 12.41
C GLY A 146 3.33 16.69 13.23
N ASP A 147 4.49 16.81 12.59
CA ASP A 147 5.68 17.35 13.26
C ASP A 147 5.77 18.82 12.82
N ALA A 148 4.89 19.63 13.41
CA ALA A 148 4.99 21.08 13.38
C ALA A 148 4.29 21.63 14.63
N GLU A 149 5.06 22.37 15.42
CA GLU A 149 4.64 23.33 16.45
C GLU A 149 4.15 22.74 17.79
N GLU A 150 4.98 22.84 18.84
CA GLU A 150 5.08 24.03 19.72
C GLU A 150 5.55 23.59 21.12
N ALA A 151 6.78 23.95 21.49
CA ALA A 151 7.23 23.98 22.87
C ALA A 151 8.27 25.09 22.99
N ASP A 152 7.78 26.31 23.17
CA ASP A 152 8.47 27.35 23.96
C ASP A 152 7.62 27.63 25.20
#